data_AF-X0UGJ1-F1
#
_entry.id   AF-X0UGJ1-F1
#
_cell.length_a   1.000
_cell.length_b   1.000
_cell.length_c   1.000
_cell.angle_alpha   90.00
_cell.angle_beta   90.00
_cell.angle_gamma   90.00
#
_symmetry.space_group_name_H-M   'P 1'
#
loop_
_entity.id
_entity.type
_entity.pdbx_description
1 polymer ?
#
loop_
_entity_poly.entity_id
_entity_poly.type
_entity_poly.pdbx_seq_one_letter_code
_entity_poly.pdbx_strand_id
1 'polypeptide(L)'
;FQKKAEKINTAKKYGLEKSSYALLTLHRPSNVDEMDSLKEILEALKEISNYIPISFPIHPRTKKLINKFRLNKFLDKGNSIILNNPLGYLEFLSLMMDAKFVLTDSGGIQEETTTLGIPCLTLRNNTERPITVKTGTNRIVGNSRDKIVHESMKILKRKKKKQFMIPELWDGKAAKRILNVLLS
;
A
#
# COMPACT_ATOMS: atom_id res chain seq x y z
N PHE A 1 7.54 -2.32 17.30
CA PHE A 1 7.38 -3.28 16.19
C PHE A 1 8.42 -3.10 15.08
N GLN A 2 8.76 -1.87 14.66
CA GLN A 2 9.78 -1.60 13.62
C GLN A 2 11.11 -2.36 13.81
N LYS A 3 11.78 -2.22 14.97
CA LYS A 3 13.02 -2.96 15.28
C LYS A 3 12.90 -4.50 15.17
N LYS A 4 11.70 -5.05 15.36
CA LYS A 4 11.44 -6.49 15.19
C LYS A 4 11.25 -6.81 13.71
N ALA A 5 10.49 -5.99 12.99
CA ALA A 5 10.24 -6.15 11.55
C ALA A 5 11.51 -6.01 10.70
N GLU A 6 12.43 -5.11 11.04
CA GLU A 6 13.73 -4.95 10.37
C GLU A 6 14.56 -6.24 10.30
N LYS A 7 14.35 -7.16 11.25
CA LYS A 7 15.08 -8.43 11.31
C LYS A 7 14.50 -9.54 10.44
N ILE A 8 13.25 -9.40 9.96
CA ILE A 8 12.52 -10.47 9.27
C ILE A 8 12.87 -10.53 7.78
N ASN A 9 13.35 -9.42 7.20
CA ASN A 9 13.75 -9.30 5.79
C ASN A 9 12.79 -10.01 4.83
N THR A 10 11.50 -9.67 4.94
CA THR A 10 10.44 -10.35 4.18
C THR A 10 10.60 -10.14 2.67
N ALA A 11 11.19 -9.02 2.22
CA ALA A 11 11.45 -8.76 0.81
C ALA A 11 12.30 -9.86 0.16
N LYS A 12 13.39 -10.28 0.83
CA LYS A 12 14.27 -11.35 0.33
C LYS A 12 13.57 -12.69 0.12
N LYS A 13 12.59 -13.03 0.97
CA LYS A 13 11.76 -14.26 0.84
C LYS A 13 11.00 -14.30 -0.49
N TYR A 14 10.68 -13.13 -1.06
CA TYR A 14 9.96 -12.99 -2.31
C TYR A 14 10.86 -12.57 -3.48
N GLY A 15 12.19 -12.63 -3.32
CA GLY A 15 13.14 -12.22 -4.35
C GLY A 15 13.13 -10.71 -4.63
N LEU A 16 12.70 -9.91 -3.66
CA LEU A 16 12.59 -8.47 -3.77
C LEU A 16 13.76 -7.77 -3.06
N GLU A 17 14.19 -6.66 -3.64
CA GLU A 17 15.22 -5.80 -3.07
C GLU A 17 14.63 -4.54 -2.44
N LYS A 18 15.27 -4.05 -1.38
CA LYS A 18 14.86 -2.84 -0.68
C LYS A 18 14.79 -1.65 -1.63
N SER A 19 13.68 -0.91 -1.55
CA SER A 19 13.36 0.26 -2.37
C SER A 19 13.25 -0.03 -3.88
N SER A 20 13.06 -1.30 -4.27
CA SER A 20 12.95 -1.72 -5.66
C SER A 20 11.63 -2.43 -5.99
N TYR A 21 10.62 -2.30 -5.14
CA TYR A 21 9.25 -2.80 -5.39
C TYR A 21 8.18 -1.86 -4.85
N ALA A 22 6.97 -1.98 -5.38
CA ALA A 22 5.76 -1.42 -4.78
C ALA A 22 5.05 -2.49 -3.93
N LEU A 23 4.42 -2.09 -2.83
CA LEU A 23 3.56 -2.97 -2.04
C LEU A 23 2.08 -2.59 -2.25
N LEU A 24 1.23 -3.59 -2.46
CA LEU A 24 -0.20 -3.41 -2.68
C LEU A 24 -1.04 -4.04 -1.57
N THR A 25 -2.06 -3.30 -1.13
CA THR A 25 -3.23 -3.88 -0.44
C THR A 25 -4.51 -3.43 -1.12
N LEU A 26 -5.40 -4.38 -1.42
CA LEU A 26 -6.67 -4.10 -2.08
C LEU A 26 -7.74 -5.07 -1.57
N HIS A 27 -8.80 -4.56 -0.94
CA HIS A 27 -9.84 -5.37 -0.29
C HIS A 27 -11.17 -4.65 -0.03
N ARG A 28 -11.24 -3.31 -0.19
CA ARG A 28 -12.45 -2.53 0.07
C ARG A 28 -13.55 -2.85 -0.95
N PRO A 29 -14.80 -3.07 -0.49
CA PRO A 29 -15.95 -3.30 -1.39
C PRO A 29 -16.06 -2.28 -2.53
N SER A 30 -15.85 -1.00 -2.26
CA SER A 30 -15.90 0.08 -3.27
C SER A 30 -14.93 -0.09 -4.44
N ASN A 31 -13.88 -0.90 -4.27
CA ASN A 31 -12.92 -1.21 -5.33
C ASN A 31 -13.11 -2.59 -5.94
N VAL A 32 -13.46 -3.59 -5.12
CA VAL A 32 -13.37 -5.00 -5.56
C VAL A 32 -14.71 -5.61 -5.94
N ASP A 33 -15.83 -5.04 -5.49
CA ASP A 33 -17.16 -5.63 -5.70
C ASP A 33 -17.73 -5.35 -7.09
N GLU A 34 -17.31 -4.24 -7.71
CA GLU A 34 -17.70 -3.86 -9.07
C GLU A 34 -16.62 -4.25 -10.07
N MET A 35 -17.02 -4.94 -11.15
CA MET A 35 -16.09 -5.48 -12.14
C MET A 35 -15.23 -4.38 -12.79
N ASP A 36 -15.85 -3.28 -13.21
CA ASP A 36 -15.15 -2.20 -13.94
C ASP A 36 -14.15 -1.48 -13.04
N SER A 37 -14.52 -1.20 -11.79
CA SER A 37 -13.63 -0.61 -10.78
C SER A 37 -12.40 -1.47 -10.52
N LEU A 38 -12.61 -2.79 -10.33
CA LEU A 38 -11.52 -3.72 -10.10
C LEU A 38 -10.63 -3.85 -11.35
N LYS A 39 -11.24 -3.89 -12.54
CA LYS A 39 -10.54 -3.98 -13.82
C LYS A 39 -9.62 -2.77 -14.04
N GLU A 40 -10.10 -1.55 -13.83
CA GLU A 40 -9.29 -0.32 -13.95
C GLU A 40 -8.03 -0.37 -13.07
N ILE A 41 -8.19 -0.79 -11.82
CA ILE A 41 -7.08 -0.95 -10.88
C ILE A 41 -6.11 -2.03 -11.38
N LEU A 42 -6.61 -3.19 -11.81
CA LEU A 42 -5.77 -4.28 -12.30
C LEU A 42 -5.01 -3.92 -13.59
N GLU A 43 -5.63 -3.14 -14.49
CA GLU A 43 -4.96 -2.60 -15.67
C GLU A 43 -3.82 -1.65 -15.29
N ALA A 44 -4.04 -0.77 -14.31
CA ALA A 44 -3.00 0.10 -13.79
C ALA A 44 -1.84 -0.70 -13.19
N LEU A 45 -2.14 -1.72 -12.38
CA LEU A 45 -1.14 -2.57 -11.75
C LEU A 45 -0.32 -3.35 -12.79
N LYS A 46 -0.97 -3.89 -13.82
CA LYS A 46 -0.30 -4.54 -14.94
C LYS A 46 0.68 -3.57 -15.61
N GLU A 47 0.24 -2.34 -15.90
CA GLU A 47 1.11 -1.34 -16.54
C GLU A 47 2.29 -0.95 -15.65
N ILE A 48 2.05 -0.68 -14.36
CA ILE A 48 3.10 -0.34 -13.39
C ILE A 48 4.10 -1.49 -13.23
N SER A 49 3.65 -2.74 -13.32
CA SER A 49 4.50 -3.93 -13.17
C SER A 49 5.58 -4.06 -14.25
N ASN A 50 5.45 -3.33 -15.37
CA ASN A 50 6.48 -3.24 -16.40
C ASN A 50 7.69 -2.39 -15.96
N TYR A 51 7.53 -1.57 -14.92
CA TYR A 51 8.56 -0.62 -14.45
C TYR A 51 9.11 -0.97 -13.07
N ILE A 52 8.29 -1.63 -12.24
CA ILE A 52 8.66 -2.02 -10.88
C ILE A 52 7.86 -3.25 -10.44
N PRO A 53 8.49 -4.26 -9.80
CA PRO A 53 7.76 -5.36 -9.20
C PRO A 53 6.72 -4.89 -8.18
N ILE A 54 5.58 -5.58 -8.13
CA ILE A 54 4.50 -5.29 -7.18
C ILE A 54 4.32 -6.50 -6.28
N SER A 55 4.64 -6.37 -4.99
CA SER A 55 4.27 -7.37 -3.99
C SER A 55 2.80 -7.19 -3.62
N PHE A 56 2.01 -8.24 -3.77
CA PHE A 56 0.58 -8.22 -3.48
C PHE A 56 0.17 -9.38 -2.57
N PRO A 57 0.21 -9.17 -1.24
CA PRO A 57 -0.47 -10.03 -0.27
C PRO A 57 -1.99 -10.02 -0.51
N ILE A 58 -2.45 -10.91 -1.38
CA ILE A 58 -3.81 -10.82 -1.93
C ILE A 58 -4.83 -11.26 -0.88
N HIS A 59 -5.79 -10.37 -0.58
CA HIS A 59 -6.86 -10.68 0.33
C HIS A 59 -7.80 -11.75 -0.27
N PRO A 60 -8.29 -12.74 0.51
CA PRO A 60 -9.17 -13.80 -0.01
C PRO A 60 -10.40 -13.27 -0.76
N ARG A 61 -11.01 -12.17 -0.28
CA ARG A 61 -12.11 -11.48 -0.98
C ARG A 61 -11.73 -11.08 -2.40
N THR A 62 -10.61 -10.37 -2.54
CA THR A 62 -10.14 -9.84 -3.83
C THR A 62 -9.80 -10.99 -4.77
N LYS A 63 -9.10 -12.02 -4.29
CA LYS A 63 -8.83 -13.24 -5.07
C LYS A 63 -10.10 -13.90 -5.58
N LYS A 64 -11.13 -14.03 -4.73
CA LYS A 64 -12.45 -14.59 -5.11
C LYS A 64 -13.12 -13.76 -6.21
N LEU A 65 -13.10 -12.43 -6.09
CA LEU A 65 -13.76 -11.53 -7.03
C LEU A 65 -13.04 -11.44 -8.39
N ILE A 66 -11.70 -11.46 -8.40
CA ILE A 66 -10.90 -11.57 -9.63
C ILE A 66 -11.28 -12.85 -10.40
N ASN A 67 -11.41 -13.99 -9.71
CA ASN A 67 -11.85 -15.23 -10.31
C ASN A 67 -13.29 -15.15 -10.83
N LYS A 68 -14.22 -14.62 -10.02
CA LYS A 68 -15.64 -14.45 -10.39
C LYS A 68 -15.79 -13.63 -11.67
N PHE A 69 -15.04 -12.53 -11.79
CA PHE A 69 -15.09 -11.63 -12.94
C PHE A 69 -14.17 -12.05 -14.09
N ARG A 70 -13.47 -13.19 -14.00
CA ARG A 70 -12.54 -13.69 -15.02
C ARG A 70 -11.43 -12.69 -15.38
N LEU A 71 -10.94 -11.97 -14.37
CA LEU A 71 -9.89 -10.94 -14.50
C LEU A 71 -8.47 -11.50 -14.26
N ASN A 72 -8.30 -12.82 -14.19
CA ASN A 72 -7.01 -13.46 -13.92
C ASN A 72 -5.89 -13.07 -14.90
N LYS A 73 -6.24 -12.75 -16.15
CA LYS A 73 -5.31 -12.32 -17.20
C LYS A 73 -4.45 -11.08 -16.85
N PHE A 74 -4.87 -10.31 -15.85
CA PHE A 74 -4.11 -9.15 -15.36
C PHE A 74 -3.03 -9.52 -14.33
N LEU A 75 -3.07 -10.76 -13.81
CA LEU A 75 -2.15 -11.31 -12.83
C LEU A 75 -1.32 -12.47 -13.40
N ASP A 76 -1.26 -12.60 -14.73
CA ASP A 76 -0.53 -13.67 -15.40
C ASP A 76 0.99 -13.58 -15.15
N LYS A 77 1.68 -14.71 -15.32
CA LYS A 77 3.12 -14.86 -15.08
C LYS A 77 4.03 -13.92 -15.90
N GLY A 78 3.52 -13.30 -16.95
CA GLY A 78 4.26 -12.33 -17.75
C GLY A 78 4.44 -10.96 -17.07
N ASN A 79 3.74 -10.71 -15.96
CA ASN A 79 3.76 -9.44 -15.24
C ASN A 79 4.62 -9.58 -13.98
N SER A 80 5.29 -8.51 -13.56
CA SER A 80 6.09 -8.50 -12.31
C SER A 80 5.22 -8.34 -11.05
N ILE A 81 4.04 -8.97 -11.01
CA ILE A 81 3.12 -8.94 -9.86
C ILE A 81 3.30 -10.24 -9.07
N ILE A 82 3.82 -10.11 -7.86
CA ILE A 82 4.15 -11.24 -6.99
C ILE A 82 2.99 -11.41 -6.00
N LEU A 83 2.19 -12.46 -6.23
CA LEU A 83 1.07 -12.80 -5.35
C LEU A 83 1.56 -13.54 -4.12
N ASN A 84 1.24 -13.01 -2.95
CA ASN A 84 1.60 -13.58 -1.67
C ASN A 84 0.32 -14.00 -0.93
N ASN A 85 0.40 -15.05 -0.12
CA ASN A 85 -0.64 -15.32 0.86
C ASN A 85 -0.72 -14.17 1.88
N PRO A 86 -1.86 -13.99 2.57
CA PRO A 86 -1.96 -13.04 3.68
C PRO A 86 -0.81 -13.21 4.67
N LEU A 87 -0.17 -12.09 5.02
CA LEU A 87 1.03 -12.07 5.85
C LEU A 87 0.69 -11.75 7.31
N GLY A 88 1.54 -12.22 8.23
CA GLY A 88 1.52 -11.74 9.60
C GLY A 88 1.91 -10.25 9.67
N TYR A 89 1.45 -9.56 10.70
CA TYR A 89 1.67 -8.11 10.84
C TYR A 89 3.15 -7.70 10.72
N LEU A 90 4.05 -8.44 11.36
CA LEU A 90 5.48 -8.13 11.34
C LEU A 90 6.13 -8.35 9.95
N GLU A 91 5.71 -9.37 9.22
CA GLU A 91 6.17 -9.62 7.85
C GLU A 91 5.66 -8.54 6.90
N PHE A 92 4.39 -8.15 7.04
CA PHE A 92 3.81 -7.06 6.26
C PHE A 92 4.50 -5.73 6.55
N LEU A 93 4.76 -5.43 7.83
CA LEU A 93 5.50 -4.24 8.23
C LEU A 93 6.92 -4.24 7.66
N SER A 94 7.60 -5.39 7.67
CA SER A 94 8.93 -5.54 7.04
C SER A 94 8.87 -5.21 5.54
N LEU A 95 7.90 -5.75 4.80
CA LEU A 95 7.71 -5.41 3.39
C LEU A 95 7.37 -3.93 3.18
N MET A 96 6.56 -3.34 4.04
CA MET A 96 6.15 -1.95 3.87
C MET A 96 7.32 -0.99 4.11
N MET A 97 8.16 -1.26 5.11
CA MET A 97 9.33 -0.44 5.44
C MET A 97 10.37 -0.41 4.31
N ASP A 98 10.46 -1.50 3.55
CA ASP A 98 11.42 -1.63 2.45
C ASP A 98 10.82 -1.29 1.08
N ALA A 99 9.52 -1.04 0.97
CA ALA A 99 8.87 -0.69 -0.30
C ALA A 99 9.33 0.68 -0.82
N LYS A 100 9.42 0.82 -2.15
CA LYS A 100 9.61 2.12 -2.82
C LYS A 100 8.41 3.03 -2.58
N PHE A 101 7.21 2.45 -2.68
CA PHE A 101 5.93 3.07 -2.36
C PHE A 101 4.86 2.02 -2.11
N VAL A 102 3.72 2.47 -1.58
CA VAL A 102 2.56 1.63 -1.30
C VAL A 102 1.34 2.10 -2.09
N LEU A 103 0.60 1.16 -2.64
CA LEU A 103 -0.74 1.34 -3.19
C LEU A 103 -1.73 0.69 -2.21
N THR A 104 -2.72 1.44 -1.72
CA THR A 104 -3.60 0.92 -0.67
C THR A 104 -5.01 1.48 -0.72
N ASP A 105 -5.99 0.69 -0.29
CA ASP A 105 -7.35 1.13 0.05
C ASP A 105 -7.63 1.00 1.57
N SER A 106 -6.62 0.65 2.36
CA SER A 106 -6.70 0.54 3.81
C SER A 106 -6.51 1.91 4.48
N GLY A 107 -7.31 2.19 5.50
CA GLY A 107 -7.14 3.40 6.33
C GLY A 107 -5.86 3.31 7.17
N GLY A 108 -5.67 2.19 7.87
CA GLY A 108 -4.51 1.98 8.74
C GLY A 108 -3.17 2.06 7.98
N ILE A 109 -3.10 1.53 6.76
CA ILE A 109 -1.87 1.59 5.96
C ILE A 109 -1.52 3.04 5.56
N GLN A 110 -2.50 3.92 5.38
CA GLN A 110 -2.22 5.35 5.14
C GLN A 110 -1.52 6.00 6.34
N GLU A 111 -1.91 5.61 7.56
CA GLU A 111 -1.31 6.11 8.80
C GLU A 111 0.08 5.51 9.03
N GLU A 112 0.23 4.20 8.83
CA GLU A 112 1.52 3.51 8.99
C GLU A 112 2.56 4.01 7.99
N THR A 113 2.20 4.14 6.71
CA THR A 113 3.13 4.66 5.67
C THR A 113 3.55 6.10 5.94
N THR A 114 2.64 6.94 6.47
CA THR A 114 2.98 8.30 6.90
C THR A 114 3.99 8.29 8.05
N THR A 115 3.76 7.45 9.05
CA THR A 115 4.68 7.30 10.20
C THR A 115 6.06 6.80 9.78
N LEU A 116 6.11 5.94 8.76
CA LEU A 116 7.34 5.34 8.23
C LEU A 116 8.04 6.20 7.16
N GLY A 117 7.41 7.28 6.69
CA GLY A 117 7.96 8.09 5.61
C GLY A 117 7.97 7.39 4.24
N ILE A 118 7.07 6.44 4.02
CA ILE A 118 6.93 5.70 2.77
C ILE A 118 5.86 6.38 1.90
N PRO A 119 6.15 6.71 0.63
CA PRO A 119 5.14 7.26 -0.28
C PRO A 119 3.93 6.34 -0.39
N CYS A 120 2.73 6.91 -0.32
CA CYS A 120 1.48 6.16 -0.33
C CYS A 120 0.52 6.72 -1.38
N LEU A 121 -0.04 5.86 -2.20
CA LEU A 121 -1.10 6.16 -3.16
C LEU A 121 -2.38 5.46 -2.70
N THR A 122 -3.35 6.26 -2.27
CA THR A 122 -4.65 5.75 -1.80
C THR A 122 -5.60 5.53 -2.97
N LEU A 123 -5.96 4.27 -3.19
CA LEU A 123 -6.86 3.79 -4.22
C LEU A 123 -8.33 4.02 -3.85
N ARG A 124 -8.67 5.22 -3.37
CA ARG A 124 -10.03 5.62 -2.97
C ARG A 124 -10.29 7.03 -3.45
N ASN A 125 -11.56 7.42 -3.57
CA ASN A 125 -11.93 8.79 -3.94
C ASN A 125 -11.84 9.78 -2.76
N ASN A 126 -11.82 9.27 -1.53
CA ASN A 126 -11.70 10.05 -0.31
C ASN A 126 -10.95 9.25 0.78
N THR A 127 -10.63 9.94 1.88
CA THR A 127 -10.05 9.30 3.07
C THR A 127 -10.56 9.97 4.35
N GLU A 128 -10.80 9.14 5.36
CA GLU A 128 -11.05 9.51 6.75
C GLU A 128 -9.77 9.98 7.48
N ARG A 129 -8.61 9.96 6.80
CA ARG A 129 -7.30 10.35 7.35
C ARG A 129 -6.70 11.54 6.57
N PRO A 130 -7.37 12.70 6.50
CA PRO A 130 -6.91 13.83 5.67
C PRO A 130 -5.50 14.32 6.04
N ILE A 131 -5.08 14.13 7.29
CA ILE A 131 -3.75 14.51 7.77
C ILE A 131 -2.61 13.79 7.03
N THR A 132 -2.84 12.54 6.61
CA THR A 132 -1.88 11.73 5.83
C THR A 132 -1.61 12.34 4.46
N VAL A 133 -2.56 13.10 3.91
CA VAL A 133 -2.44 13.78 2.62
C VAL A 133 -1.88 15.20 2.79
N LYS A 134 -2.41 15.94 3.78
CA LYS A 134 -2.04 17.34 4.03
C LYS A 134 -0.58 17.48 4.47
N THR A 135 -0.12 16.61 5.36
CA THR A 135 1.21 16.70 5.99
C THR A 135 2.05 15.44 5.82
N GLY A 136 1.39 14.30 5.60
CA GLY A 136 2.06 13.01 5.44
C GLY A 136 2.52 12.69 4.02
N THR A 137 2.70 11.40 3.78
CA THR A 137 3.25 10.85 2.54
C THR A 137 2.19 10.46 1.52
N ASN A 138 0.91 10.52 1.90
CA ASN A 138 -0.19 9.97 1.12
C ASN A 138 -0.64 10.90 -0.01
N ARG A 139 -1.19 10.30 -1.05
CA ARG A 139 -1.92 10.97 -2.12
C ARG A 139 -3.13 10.14 -2.53
N ILE A 140 -4.29 10.78 -2.60
CA ILE A 140 -5.54 10.14 -3.05
C ILE A 140 -5.56 10.12 -4.57
N VAL A 141 -5.66 8.93 -5.16
CA VAL A 141 -5.65 8.73 -6.61
C VAL A 141 -6.94 8.16 -7.17
N GLY A 142 -7.89 7.73 -6.33
CA GLY A 142 -9.10 7.07 -6.81
C GLY A 142 -8.80 5.68 -7.38
N ASN A 143 -9.70 5.20 -8.22
CA ASN A 143 -9.64 3.89 -8.87
C ASN A 143 -9.41 3.97 -10.39
N SER A 144 -9.26 5.18 -10.95
CA SER A 144 -8.99 5.37 -12.38
C SER A 144 -7.58 4.92 -12.75
N ARG A 145 -7.46 4.11 -13.80
CA ARG A 145 -6.19 3.61 -14.31
C ARG A 145 -5.18 4.72 -14.55
N ASP A 146 -5.56 5.71 -15.36
CA ASP A 146 -4.65 6.78 -15.79
C ASP A 146 -4.05 7.55 -14.62
N LYS A 147 -4.86 7.85 -13.60
CA LYS A 147 -4.41 8.59 -12.42
C LYS A 147 -3.49 7.75 -11.54
N ILE A 148 -3.79 6.45 -11.37
CA ILE A 148 -2.94 5.52 -10.61
C ILE A 148 -1.58 5.38 -11.30
N VAL A 149 -1.55 5.17 -12.61
CA VAL A 149 -0.32 5.05 -13.40
C VAL A 149 0.47 6.36 -13.35
N HIS A 150 -0.15 7.50 -13.65
CA HIS A 150 0.50 8.80 -13.67
C HIS A 150 1.23 9.11 -12.36
N GLU A 151 0.55 8.91 -11.23
CA GLU A 151 1.12 9.19 -9.91
C GLU A 151 2.18 8.17 -9.50
N SER A 152 2.05 6.90 -9.91
CA SER A 152 3.09 5.90 -9.71
C SER A 152 4.36 6.25 -10.48
N MET A 153 4.23 6.68 -11.75
CA MET A 153 5.38 7.10 -12.57
C MET A 153 6.07 8.35 -12.00
N LYS A 154 5.32 9.29 -11.40
CA LYS A 154 5.92 10.44 -10.70
C LYS A 154 6.79 10.01 -9.52
N ILE A 155 6.37 9.00 -8.77
CA ILE A 155 7.17 8.46 -7.66
C ILE A 155 8.44 7.79 -8.20
N LEU A 156 8.32 6.98 -9.27
CA LEU A 156 9.46 6.29 -9.88
C LEU A 156 10.49 7.26 -10.46
N LYS A 157 10.06 8.35 -11.09
CA LYS A 157 10.94 9.37 -11.68
C LYS A 157 11.54 10.35 -10.66
N ARG A 158 11.09 10.35 -9.41
CA ARG A 158 11.56 11.28 -8.39
C ARG A 158 12.96 10.93 -7.90
N LYS A 159 13.89 11.88 -8.06
CA LYS A 159 15.25 11.77 -7.51
C LYS A 159 15.34 11.98 -6.00
N LYS A 160 14.48 12.84 -5.43
CA LYS A 160 14.45 13.16 -3.98
C LYS A 160 13.14 12.70 -3.33
N LYS A 161 13.21 12.24 -2.08
CA LYS A 161 12.01 11.90 -1.26
C LYS A 161 11.13 13.13 -1.05
N LYS A 162 9.81 12.93 -0.96
CA LYS A 162 8.85 14.00 -0.66
C LYS A 162 9.09 14.43 0.79
N GLN A 163 9.11 15.73 1.04
CA GLN A 163 9.09 16.22 2.40
C GLN A 163 7.72 15.88 3.00
N PHE A 164 7.73 15.36 4.21
CA PHE A 164 6.55 15.01 4.98
C PHE A 164 6.85 15.31 6.45
N MET A 165 5.80 15.42 7.24
CA MET A 165 5.88 15.52 8.69
C MET A 165 5.10 14.37 9.31
N ILE A 166 5.63 13.82 10.38
CA ILE A 166 4.86 12.92 11.24
C ILE A 166 3.86 13.80 12.00
N PRO A 167 2.55 13.55 11.91
CA PRO A 167 1.55 14.34 12.61
C PRO A 167 1.80 14.38 14.12
N GLU A 168 1.34 15.46 14.76
CA GLU A 168 1.44 15.60 16.21
C GLU A 168 0.78 14.40 16.92
N LEU A 169 1.37 13.98 18.04
CA LEU A 169 0.93 12.84 18.86
C LEU A 169 1.08 11.45 18.23
N TRP A 170 1.61 11.34 17.00
CA TRP A 170 1.98 10.06 16.37
C TRP A 170 3.36 9.57 16.83
N ASP A 171 3.60 9.67 18.14
CA ASP A 171 4.88 9.41 18.80
C ASP A 171 4.92 8.04 19.51
N GLY A 172 3.92 7.20 19.28
CA GLY A 172 3.79 5.90 19.90
C GLY A 172 3.38 5.92 21.37
N LYS A 173 3.00 7.08 21.94
CA LYS A 173 2.61 7.22 23.36
C LYS A 173 1.10 7.22 23.62
N ALA A 174 0.29 6.84 22.63
CA ALA A 174 -1.17 6.85 22.73
C ALA A 174 -1.69 6.05 23.94
N ALA A 175 -1.21 4.82 24.14
CA ALA A 175 -1.63 3.98 25.26
C ALA A 175 -1.37 4.64 26.64
N LYS A 176 -0.20 5.28 26.80
CA LYS A 176 0.13 6.01 28.04
C LYS A 176 -0.82 7.19 28.27
N ARG A 177 -1.15 7.96 27.22
CA ARG A 177 -2.09 9.08 27.33
C ARG A 177 -3.50 8.60 27.68
N ILE A 178 -3.97 7.53 27.05
CA ILE A 178 -5.29 6.95 27.34
C ILE A 178 -5.36 6.48 28.79
N LEU A 179 -4.33 5.76 29.26
CA LEU A 179 -4.27 5.30 30.65
C LEU A 179 -4.35 6.48 31.64
N ASN A 180 -3.62 7.56 31.38
CA ASN A 180 -3.65 8.75 32.24
C ASN A 180 -5.04 9.38 32.34
N VAL A 181 -5.84 9.36 31.27
CA VAL A 181 -7.22 9.88 31.27
C VAL A 181 -8.19 8.94 32.00
N LEU A 182 -7.97 7.63 31.93
CA LEU A 182 -8.83 6.66 32.62
C LEU A 182 -8.60 6.62 34.13
N LEU A 183 -7.45 7.11 34.60
CA LEU A 183 -7.07 7.13 36.02
C LEU A 183 -7.27 8.52 36.68
N SER A 184 -7.72 9.53 35.94
CA SER A 184 -8.06 10.87 36.44
C SER A 184 -9.53 10.97 36.81
#